data_AF-A0A202DHC7-F1
#
_entry.id   AF-A0A202DHC7-F1
#
_cell.length_a   1.000
_cell.length_b   1.000
_cell.length_c   1.000
_cell.angle_alpha   90.00
_cell.angle_beta   90.00
_cell.angle_gamma   90.00
#
_symmetry.space_group_name_H-M   'P 1'
#
loop_
_entity.id
_entity.type
_entity.pdbx_description
1 polymer ?
#
loop_
_entity_poly.entity_id
_entity_poly.type
_entity_poly.pdbx_seq_one_letter_code
_entity_poly.pdbx_strand_id
1 'polypeptide(L)'
;MSLCALFQCLFTGCGSEQAISDFESDVIFMKQHTPIVMLSDGKAAVAVAPEYQGRVMTSTFDSFSGPSFGWINRPVIAKGFMSDEEKKGKLEEHIYVFGGEERFWLGPEGGQYGLFFLPGTTFGVTDMKMPAVIDTAA
;
A
#
# COMPACT_ATOMS: atom_id res chain seq x y z
N MET A 1 -47.96 -29.24 23.94
CA MET A 1 -47.38 -28.09 23.21
C MET A 1 -45.97 -27.89 23.76
N SER A 2 -44.99 -28.46 23.06
CA SER A 2 -43.62 -28.67 23.56
C SER A 2 -42.74 -27.43 23.38
N LEU A 3 -41.87 -27.24 24.35
CA LEU A 3 -40.88 -26.18 24.52
C LEU A 3 -39.56 -26.57 23.80
N CYS A 4 -39.02 -25.72 22.93
CA CYS A 4 -37.62 -25.71 22.46
C CYS A 4 -37.37 -24.29 21.90
N ALA A 5 -36.90 -23.32 22.67
CA ALA A 5 -35.52 -23.12 23.09
C ALA A 5 -34.52 -22.97 21.92
N LEU A 6 -34.15 -21.70 21.70
CA LEU A 6 -32.77 -21.21 21.60
C LEU A 6 -31.91 -21.54 20.36
N PHE A 7 -31.48 -20.44 19.74
CA PHE A 7 -30.10 -20.17 19.32
C PHE A 7 -29.62 -20.73 17.97
N GLN A 8 -29.72 -19.90 16.94
CA GLN A 8 -28.60 -19.80 15.99
C GLN A 8 -28.52 -18.40 15.38
N CYS A 9 -27.77 -17.56 16.10
CA CYS A 9 -27.09 -16.41 15.52
C CYS A 9 -25.88 -16.97 14.75
N LEU A 10 -26.03 -17.22 13.45
CA LEU A 10 -24.89 -17.41 12.56
C LEU A 10 -24.57 -16.04 11.99
N PHE A 11 -23.66 -15.34 12.67
CA PHE A 11 -22.93 -14.23 12.10
C PHE A 11 -22.15 -14.77 10.90
N THR A 12 -22.73 -14.62 9.70
CA THR A 12 -21.97 -14.68 8.47
C THR A 12 -20.96 -13.55 8.55
N GLY A 13 -19.72 -13.89 8.88
CA GLY A 13 -18.60 -12.97 8.80
C GLY A 13 -18.52 -12.46 7.37
N CYS A 14 -18.82 -11.17 7.19
CA CYS A 14 -18.52 -10.46 5.98
C CYS A 14 -16.99 -10.29 5.97
N GLY A 15 -16.28 -11.31 5.47
CA GLY A 15 -14.95 -11.08 4.93
C GLY A 15 -15.12 -10.03 3.85
N SER A 16 -14.42 -8.90 3.96
CA SER A 16 -14.41 -7.88 2.93
C SER A 16 -13.83 -8.50 1.66
N GLU A 17 -14.70 -8.99 0.78
CA GLU A 17 -14.34 -9.35 -0.58
C GLU A 17 -13.82 -8.07 -1.22
N GLN A 18 -12.51 -8.04 -1.45
CA GLN A 18 -11.84 -6.88 -2.02
C GLN A 18 -12.32 -6.76 -3.46
N ALA A 19 -13.38 -5.98 -3.67
CA ALA A 19 -13.94 -5.73 -4.99
C ALA A 19 -12.80 -5.28 -5.90
N ILE A 20 -12.66 -5.93 -7.05
CA ILE A 20 -11.70 -5.52 -8.08
C ILE A 20 -12.02 -4.06 -8.39
N SER A 21 -11.13 -3.15 -8.00
CA SER A 21 -11.29 -1.74 -8.32
C SER A 21 -11.07 -1.55 -9.81
N ASP A 22 -11.93 -0.74 -10.41
CA ASP A 22 -11.76 -0.29 -11.78
C ASP A 22 -10.56 0.67 -11.86
N PHE A 23 -9.76 0.53 -12.92
CA PHE A 23 -8.52 1.30 -13.11
C PHE A 23 -8.79 2.81 -13.12
N GLU A 24 -9.87 3.26 -13.77
CA GLU A 24 -10.23 4.67 -13.84
C GLU A 24 -10.51 5.23 -12.44
N SER A 25 -11.25 4.48 -11.62
CA SER A 25 -11.56 4.84 -10.23
C SER A 25 -10.32 5.00 -9.36
N ASP A 26 -9.34 4.11 -9.50
CA ASP A 26 -8.08 4.21 -8.76
C ASP A 26 -7.24 5.40 -9.22
N VAL A 27 -7.16 5.65 -10.53
CA VAL A 27 -6.43 6.80 -11.09
C VAL A 27 -7.07 8.12 -10.66
N ILE A 28 -8.40 8.23 -10.70
CA ILE A 28 -9.13 9.42 -10.24
C ILE A 28 -8.84 9.68 -8.77
N PHE A 29 -8.92 8.64 -7.93
CA PHE A 29 -8.61 8.77 -6.51
C PHE A 29 -7.17 9.22 -6.28
N MET A 30 -6.18 8.57 -6.90
CA MET A 30 -4.78 8.91 -6.67
C MET A 30 -4.44 10.33 -7.11
N LYS A 31 -5.01 10.80 -8.24
CA LYS A 31 -4.82 12.18 -8.74
C LYS A 31 -5.34 13.26 -7.79
N GLN A 32 -6.18 12.91 -6.80
CA GLN A 32 -6.60 13.85 -5.75
C GLN A 32 -5.54 14.05 -4.67
N HIS A 33 -4.55 13.15 -4.57
CA HIS A 33 -3.61 13.09 -3.46
C HIS A 33 -2.14 13.19 -3.87
N THR A 34 -1.78 12.82 -5.10
CA THR A 34 -0.41 12.90 -5.62
C THR A 34 -0.41 13.04 -7.15
N PRO A 35 0.61 13.64 -7.78
CA PRO A 35 0.77 13.63 -9.22
C PRO A 35 0.90 12.21 -9.77
N ILE A 36 0.15 11.92 -10.82
CA ILE A 36 0.23 10.64 -11.55
C ILE A 36 0.66 10.89 -12.98
N VAL A 37 1.77 10.25 -13.36
CA VAL A 37 2.21 10.14 -14.75
C VAL A 37 1.56 8.92 -15.36
N MET A 38 0.81 9.12 -16.44
CA MET A 38 0.18 8.04 -17.18
C MET A 38 1.04 7.67 -18.39
N LEU A 39 1.46 6.42 -18.47
CA LEU A 39 2.06 5.84 -19.67
C LEU A 39 1.00 4.99 -20.36
N SER A 40 0.83 5.13 -21.67
CA SER A 40 -0.21 4.40 -22.41
C SER A 40 0.28 3.90 -23.77
N ASP A 41 -0.29 2.78 -24.19
CA ASP A 41 -0.17 2.24 -25.54
C ASP A 41 -1.53 1.64 -25.96
N GLY A 42 -2.19 2.30 -26.91
CA GLY A 42 -3.57 2.01 -27.26
C GLY A 42 -4.51 2.12 -26.05
N LYS A 43 -5.06 0.99 -25.62
CA LYS A 43 -5.93 0.90 -24.43
C LYS A 43 -5.19 0.54 -23.15
N ALA A 44 -3.99 -0.05 -23.27
CA ALA A 44 -3.21 -0.42 -22.10
C ALA A 44 -2.62 0.84 -21.46
N ALA A 45 -2.53 0.83 -20.13
CA ALA A 45 -2.04 1.97 -19.39
C ALA A 45 -1.32 1.55 -18.10
N VAL A 46 -0.38 2.39 -17.67
CA VAL A 46 0.37 2.26 -16.42
C VAL A 46 0.35 3.61 -15.70
N ALA A 47 -0.15 3.62 -14.47
CA ALA A 47 -0.16 4.77 -13.59
C ALA A 47 1.09 4.76 -12.69
N VAL A 48 1.95 5.77 -12.86
CA VAL A 48 3.19 5.94 -12.09
C VAL A 48 3.05 7.14 -11.16
N ALA A 49 3.45 7.00 -9.91
CA ALA A 49 3.48 8.08 -8.91
C ALA A 49 4.93 8.54 -8.67
N PRO A 50 5.37 9.66 -9.27
CA PRO A 50 6.74 10.16 -9.09
C PRO A 50 7.09 10.43 -7.63
N GLU A 51 6.15 10.98 -6.86
CA GLU A 51 6.35 11.28 -5.43
C GLU A 51 6.46 10.02 -4.55
N TYR A 52 6.10 8.84 -5.06
CA TYR A 52 6.27 7.57 -4.37
C TYR A 52 7.48 6.82 -4.93
N GLN A 53 8.61 7.53 -5.10
CA GLN A 53 9.85 7.02 -5.71
C GLN A 53 9.69 6.50 -7.14
N GLY A 54 8.79 7.10 -7.94
CA GLY A 54 8.52 6.64 -9.30
C GLY A 54 7.85 5.27 -9.38
N ARG A 55 7.12 4.87 -8.33
CA ARG A 55 6.43 3.58 -8.22
C ARG A 55 5.34 3.41 -9.26
N VAL A 56 5.23 2.20 -9.80
CA VAL A 56 4.07 1.75 -10.56
C VAL A 56 2.95 1.45 -9.56
N MET A 57 1.94 2.30 -9.57
CA MET A 57 0.81 2.17 -8.65
C MET A 57 -0.15 1.08 -9.11
N THR A 58 -0.43 1.07 -10.41
CA THR A 58 -1.29 0.08 -11.04
C THR A 58 -1.15 0.16 -12.55
N SER A 59 -1.45 -0.93 -13.23
CA SER A 59 -1.52 -1.08 -14.67
C SER A 59 -2.84 -1.73 -15.08
N THR A 60 -3.17 -1.63 -16.36
CA THR A 60 -4.35 -2.26 -16.95
C THR A 60 -4.18 -2.53 -18.44
N PHE A 61 -4.96 -3.46 -18.96
CA PHE A 61 -5.07 -3.68 -20.41
C PHE A 61 -6.13 -2.79 -21.09
N ASP A 62 -7.04 -2.17 -20.33
CA ASP A 62 -8.04 -1.22 -20.84
C ASP A 62 -8.26 -0.08 -19.86
N SER A 63 -7.80 1.13 -20.18
CA SER A 63 -7.88 2.31 -19.31
C SER A 63 -9.30 2.79 -18.99
N PHE A 64 -10.32 2.30 -19.72
CA PHE A 64 -11.71 2.75 -19.57
C PHE A 64 -12.61 1.76 -18.83
N SER A 65 -12.27 0.47 -18.84
CA SER A 65 -13.12 -0.57 -18.23
C SER A 65 -12.33 -1.77 -17.70
N GLY A 66 -11.01 -1.68 -17.73
CA GLY A 66 -10.12 -2.72 -17.26
C GLY A 66 -9.94 -2.67 -15.75
N PRO A 67 -9.56 -3.81 -15.15
CA PRO A 67 -9.25 -3.84 -13.73
C PRO A 67 -7.99 -3.04 -13.44
N SER A 68 -7.87 -2.60 -12.20
CA SER A 68 -6.60 -2.19 -11.59
C SER A 68 -5.84 -3.45 -11.16
N PHE A 69 -4.59 -3.62 -11.61
CA PHE A 69 -3.77 -4.77 -11.21
C PHE A 69 -2.98 -4.54 -9.92
N GLY A 70 -2.69 -3.29 -9.59
CA GLY A 70 -2.01 -2.91 -8.36
C GLY A 70 -2.93 -2.86 -7.14
N TRP A 71 -2.35 -3.05 -5.96
CA TRP A 71 -3.06 -2.85 -4.71
C TRP A 71 -2.92 -1.40 -4.23
N ILE A 72 -4.04 -0.68 -4.11
CA ILE A 72 -4.03 0.74 -3.72
C ILE A 72 -4.40 0.89 -2.24
N ASN A 73 -3.46 1.37 -1.41
CA ASN A 73 -3.73 1.63 0.01
C ASN A 73 -4.41 3.01 0.19
N ARG A 74 -5.69 3.07 -0.14
CA ARG A 74 -6.49 4.31 -0.12
C ARG A 74 -6.40 5.07 1.22
N PRO A 75 -6.49 4.43 2.41
CA PRO A 75 -6.31 5.14 3.68
C PRO A 75 -4.95 5.84 3.82
N VAL A 76 -3.86 5.21 3.39
CA VAL A 76 -2.51 5.79 3.48
C VAL A 76 -2.30 6.90 2.45
N ILE A 77 -2.76 6.69 1.21
CA ILE A 77 -2.70 7.72 0.15
C ILE A 77 -3.51 8.96 0.55
N ALA A 78 -4.72 8.77 1.08
CA ALA A 78 -5.57 9.88 1.51
C ALA A 78 -4.96 10.68 2.68
N LYS A 79 -4.18 10.00 3.53
CA LYS A 79 -3.43 10.62 4.62
C LYS A 79 -2.21 11.40 4.12
N GLY A 80 -1.63 11.00 2.99
CA GLY A 80 -0.42 11.61 2.43
C GLY A 80 0.82 11.31 3.27
N PHE A 81 1.91 12.05 3.05
CA PHE A 81 3.12 11.92 3.88
C PHE A 81 2.90 12.49 5.28
N MET A 82 3.33 11.73 6.29
CA MET A 82 3.21 12.11 7.70
C MET A 82 4.36 13.02 8.16
N SER A 83 4.07 13.90 9.12
CA SER A 83 5.12 14.64 9.84
C SER A 83 5.95 13.71 10.74
N ASP A 84 7.11 14.17 11.21
CA ASP A 84 7.96 13.39 12.10
C ASP A 84 7.27 13.09 13.45
N GLU A 85 6.47 14.03 13.94
CA GLU A 85 5.65 13.89 15.14
C GLU A 85 4.56 12.85 14.94
N GLU A 86 3.92 12.83 13.77
CA GLU A 86 2.85 11.89 13.48
C GLU A 86 3.35 10.45 13.32
N LYS A 87 4.59 10.27 12.84
CA LYS A 87 5.22 8.95 12.63
C LYS A 87 5.58 8.25 13.94
N LYS A 88 5.98 9.02 14.96
CA LYS A 88 6.58 8.50 16.19
C LYS A 88 5.72 7.43 16.87
N GLY A 89 6.25 6.22 16.97
CA GLY A 89 5.64 5.10 17.70
C GLY A 89 4.50 4.38 16.97
N LYS A 90 4.43 4.49 15.63
CA LYS A 90 3.43 3.79 14.80
C LYS A 90 4.06 2.69 13.97
N LEU A 91 3.28 1.67 13.58
CA LEU A 91 3.80 0.57 12.74
C LEU A 91 4.27 1.07 11.36
N GLU A 92 3.62 2.11 10.86
CA GLU A 92 3.99 2.82 9.64
C GLU A 92 5.34 3.57 9.76
N GLU A 93 5.91 3.68 10.96
CA GLU A 93 7.28 4.16 11.16
C GLU A 93 8.32 3.18 10.60
N HIS A 94 8.01 1.88 10.59
CA HIS A 94 8.90 0.86 10.04
C HIS A 94 8.85 0.83 8.52
N ILE A 95 7.68 1.04 7.93
CA ILE A 95 7.45 1.09 6.48
C ILE A 95 6.17 1.87 6.14
N TYR A 96 6.24 2.77 5.17
CA TYR A 96 5.12 3.59 4.74
C TYR A 96 4.48 3.07 3.44
N VAL A 97 3.40 2.31 3.58
CA VAL A 97 2.88 1.49 2.48
C VAL A 97 1.76 2.20 1.71
N PHE A 98 2.10 2.96 0.67
CA PHE A 98 1.11 3.55 -0.26
C PHE A 98 0.37 2.52 -1.12
N GLY A 99 0.92 1.31 -1.26
CA GLY A 99 0.44 0.30 -2.21
C GLY A 99 1.34 0.22 -3.44
N GLY A 100 0.80 -0.22 -4.56
CA GLY A 100 1.52 -0.42 -5.83
C GLY A 100 1.50 -1.87 -6.30
N GLU A 101 2.15 -2.11 -7.45
CA GLU A 101 2.36 -3.45 -7.99
C GLU A 101 3.66 -4.08 -7.48
N GLU A 102 4.63 -3.25 -7.11
CA GLU A 102 5.90 -3.69 -6.54
C GLU A 102 6.10 -3.22 -5.09
N ARG A 103 6.95 -3.98 -4.38
CA ARG A 103 7.65 -3.53 -3.18
C ARG A 103 9.14 -3.64 -3.46
N PHE A 104 9.84 -2.52 -3.31
CA PHE A 104 11.29 -2.46 -3.49
C PHE A 104 11.99 -2.89 -2.19
N TRP A 105 12.96 -3.80 -2.27
CA TRP A 105 13.73 -4.30 -1.13
C TRP A 105 15.19 -4.53 -1.52
N LEU A 106 16.11 -4.21 -0.62
CA LEU A 106 17.54 -4.42 -0.81
C LEU A 106 18.08 -5.36 0.27
N GLY A 107 18.89 -6.34 -0.16
CA GLY A 107 19.54 -7.27 0.75
C GLY A 107 20.90 -6.77 1.26
N PRO A 108 21.37 -7.27 2.41
CA PRO A 108 20.70 -8.23 3.28
C PRO A 108 19.59 -7.57 4.12
N GLU A 109 18.46 -8.26 4.26
CA GLU A 109 17.34 -7.80 5.09
C GLU A 109 17.70 -7.68 6.58
N GLY A 110 18.55 -8.58 7.07
CA GLY A 110 18.96 -8.65 8.46
C GLY A 110 20.45 -8.86 8.63
N GLY A 111 20.95 -8.51 9.82
CA GLY A 111 22.36 -8.64 10.17
C GLY A 111 23.13 -7.32 10.10
N GLN A 112 24.40 -7.38 10.49
CA GLN A 112 25.29 -6.21 10.68
C GLN A 112 25.53 -5.36 9.41
N TYR A 113 25.15 -5.86 8.24
CA TYR A 113 25.24 -5.18 6.95
C TYR A 113 23.88 -4.81 6.36
N GLY A 114 22.79 -5.02 7.10
CA GLY A 114 21.45 -4.68 6.66
C GLY A 114 21.23 -3.17 6.67
N LEU A 115 20.49 -2.68 5.69
CA LEU A 115 20.20 -1.25 5.53
C LEU A 115 19.09 -0.75 6.46
N PHE A 116 18.43 -1.66 7.17
CA PHE A 116 17.21 -1.41 7.92
C PHE A 116 17.41 -1.22 9.41
N PHE A 117 18.65 -1.26 9.90
CA PHE A 117 18.97 -1.23 11.33
C PHE A 117 19.99 -0.13 11.62
N LEU A 118 19.81 0.55 12.75
CA LEU A 118 20.82 1.48 13.23
C LEU A 118 22.03 0.71 13.79
N PRO A 119 23.24 1.30 13.75
CA PRO A 119 24.41 0.68 14.35
C PRO A 119 24.17 0.34 15.83
N GLY A 120 24.38 -0.93 16.19
CA GLY A 120 24.26 -1.43 17.56
C GLY A 120 22.86 -1.86 18.00
N THR A 121 21.84 -1.83 17.13
CA THR A 121 20.51 -2.37 17.43
C THR A 121 20.43 -3.88 17.21
N THR A 122 19.33 -4.50 17.68
CA THR A 122 19.05 -5.90 17.38
C THR A 122 18.45 -6.04 15.99
N PHE A 123 18.59 -7.20 15.36
CA PHE A 123 18.04 -7.46 14.02
C PHE A 123 16.60 -7.96 14.06
N GLY A 124 15.77 -7.39 14.94
CA GLY A 124 14.36 -7.75 15.11
C GLY A 124 13.41 -6.74 14.47
N VAL A 125 12.17 -7.15 14.16
CA VAL A 125 11.16 -6.31 13.49
C VAL A 125 10.95 -4.96 14.20
N THR A 126 11.05 -4.92 15.53
CA THR A 126 10.93 -3.69 16.33
C THR A 126 11.99 -2.64 16.03
N ASP A 127 13.20 -3.06 15.66
CA ASP A 127 14.32 -2.15 15.37
C ASP A 127 14.45 -1.88 13.86
N MET A 128 13.70 -2.60 13.02
CA MET A 128 13.76 -2.51 11.57
C MET A 128 13.07 -1.25 11.07
N LYS A 129 13.70 -0.46 10.22
CA LYS A 129 13.11 0.72 9.59
C LYS A 129 13.55 0.85 8.15
N MET A 130 12.62 1.08 7.24
CA MET A 130 12.94 1.35 5.85
C MET A 130 13.70 2.69 5.74
N PRO A 131 14.87 2.72 5.07
CA PRO A 131 15.53 3.97 4.75
C PRO A 131 14.59 4.91 4.01
N ALA A 132 14.52 6.17 4.42
CA ALA A 132 13.58 7.14 3.86
C ALA A 132 13.68 7.24 2.32
N VAL A 133 14.88 7.15 1.75
CA VAL A 133 15.12 7.21 0.29
C VAL A 133 14.41 6.12 -0.52
N ILE A 134 14.01 5.01 0.10
CA ILE A 134 13.27 3.91 -0.57
C ILE A 134 11.85 3.72 -0.03
N ASP A 135 11.34 4.68 0.74
CA ASP A 135 10.04 4.58 1.43
C ASP A 135 9.26 5.89 1.45
N THR A 136 9.87 6.98 1.96
CA THR A 136 9.17 8.25 2.22
C THR A 136 9.80 9.51 1.63
N ALA A 137 11.00 9.45 1.08
CA ALA A 137 11.62 10.57 0.35
C ALA A 137 11.50 10.34 -1.15
N ALA A 138 11.23 11.41 -1.90
CA ALA A 138 11.21 11.45 -3.36
C ALA A 138 11.89 12.73 -3.86
#